data_AF-A0A5C4U523-F1
#
_entry.id   AF-A0A5C4U523-F1
#
_cell.length_a   1.000
_cell.length_b   1.000
_cell.length_c   1.000
_cell.angle_alpha   90.00
_cell.angle_beta   90.00
_cell.angle_gamma   90.00
#
_symmetry.space_group_name_H-M   'P 1'
#
loop_
_entity.id
_entity.type
_entity.pdbx_description
1 polymer ?
#
loop_
_entity_poly.entity_id
_entity_poly.type
_entity_poly.pdbx_seq_one_letter_code
_entity_poly.pdbx_strand_id
1 'polypeptide(L)'
;MGLRLRWLCDGTDRLNWRDLLVIVRQCGHDSALVRHSMGDAASWSVDTHILAGLLDGVNGLLWQGSGGKGGKPKPMQRPTMGKTAQAPEGKPAPVPEGDPFKDDESGVFRGEMTPLGELNEWLGWVD
;
A
#
# COMPACT_ATOMS: atom_id res chain seq x y z
N MET A 1 15.92 -9.54 27.11
CA MET A 1 17.25 -8.90 27.27
C MET A 1 17.07 -7.59 28.02
N GLY A 2 17.71 -7.43 29.18
CA GLY A 2 17.62 -6.23 30.03
C GLY A 2 18.73 -5.21 29.77
N LEU A 3 19.03 -4.93 28.49
CA LEU A 3 20.04 -3.93 28.13
C LEU A 3 19.50 -2.53 28.38
N ARG A 4 20.33 -1.64 28.93
CA ARG A 4 19.97 -0.24 29.15
C ARG A 4 20.79 0.66 28.24
N LEU A 5 20.14 1.64 27.60
CA LEU A 5 20.81 2.62 26.73
C LEU A 5 21.91 3.40 27.44
N ARG A 6 21.82 3.59 28.77
CA ARG A 6 22.87 4.24 29.57
C ARG A 6 24.23 3.52 29.56
N TRP A 7 24.27 2.25 29.15
CA TRP A 7 25.53 1.49 29.06
C TRP A 7 26.30 1.77 27.77
N LEU A 8 25.70 2.51 26.83
CA LEU A 8 26.32 2.86 25.58
C LEU A 8 27.49 3.83 25.82
N CYS A 9 28.70 3.38 25.51
CA CYS A 9 29.93 4.16 25.68
C CYS A 9 30.19 4.65 27.12
N ASP A 10 29.74 3.93 28.16
CA ASP A 10 29.98 4.21 29.58
C ASP A 10 31.44 3.93 30.02
N GLY A 11 32.38 3.88 29.08
CA GLY A 11 33.79 3.47 29.30
C GLY A 11 33.99 1.98 29.62
N THR A 12 32.96 1.30 30.12
CA THR A 12 32.90 -0.17 30.17
C THR A 12 32.48 -0.74 28.81
N ASP A 13 33.23 -1.71 28.29
CA ASP A 13 32.99 -2.40 27.00
C ASP A 13 31.78 -3.34 27.04
N ARG A 14 30.71 -2.93 27.73
CA ARG A 14 29.47 -3.70 27.95
C ARG A 14 28.45 -3.50 26.84
N LEU A 15 28.47 -2.35 26.17
CA LEU A 15 27.58 -2.03 25.07
C LEU A 15 28.26 -1.03 24.13
N ASN A 16 28.63 -1.49 22.94
CA ASN A 16 29.21 -0.66 21.89
C ASN A 16 28.14 -0.24 20.85
N TRP A 17 28.41 0.81 20.09
CA TRP A 17 27.60 1.24 18.94
C TRP A 17 27.42 0.12 17.91
N ARG A 18 28.44 -0.72 17.74
CA ARG A 18 28.37 -1.87 16.82
C ARG A 18 27.34 -2.89 17.30
N ASP A 19 27.28 -3.15 18.60
CA ASP A 19 26.31 -4.07 19.21
C ASP A 19 24.89 -3.51 19.14
N LEU A 20 24.73 -2.21 19.41
CA LEU A 20 23.45 -1.53 19.28
C LEU A 20 22.92 -1.63 17.83
N LEU A 21 23.79 -1.43 16.85
CA LEU A 21 23.44 -1.54 15.44
C LEU A 21 23.02 -2.96 15.07
N VAL A 22 23.71 -3.98 15.59
CA VAL A 22 23.31 -5.38 15.41
C VAL A 22 21.95 -5.66 16.05
N ILE A 23 21.70 -5.16 17.26
CA ILE A 23 20.42 -5.31 17.96
C ILE A 23 19.29 -4.69 17.15
N VAL A 24 19.47 -3.47 16.66
CA VAL A 24 18.47 -2.75 15.85
C VAL A 24 18.19 -3.48 14.54
N ARG A 25 19.23 -3.98 13.86
CA ARG A 25 19.09 -4.68 12.57
C ARG A 25 18.48 -6.08 12.71
N GLN A 26 18.77 -6.76 13.81
CA GLN A 26 18.27 -8.11 14.08
C GLN A 26 17.06 -8.10 15.02
N CYS A 27 16.40 -6.95 15.20
CA CYS A 27 15.18 -6.86 15.99
C CYS A 27 14.10 -7.79 15.40
N GLY A 28 13.57 -8.68 16.24
CA GLY A 28 12.47 -9.56 15.85
C GLY A 28 11.19 -8.80 15.50
N HIS A 29 10.27 -9.48 14.82
CA HIS A 29 9.00 -8.92 14.37
C HIS A 29 8.16 -8.32 15.52
N ASP A 30 8.17 -8.96 16.70
CA ASP A 30 7.42 -8.49 17.88
C ASP A 30 8.09 -7.36 18.67
N SER A 31 9.21 -6.84 18.16
CA SER A 31 9.96 -5.79 18.85
C SER A 31 9.19 -4.47 18.86
N ALA A 32 9.39 -3.69 19.92
CA ALA A 32 8.80 -2.35 20.04
C ALA A 32 9.26 -1.41 18.90
N LEU A 33 10.46 -1.63 18.37
CA LEU A 33 10.99 -0.89 17.22
C LEU A 33 10.13 -1.10 15.97
N VAL A 34 9.81 -2.35 15.65
CA VAL A 34 8.99 -2.71 14.48
C VAL A 34 7.56 -2.19 14.64
N ARG A 35 6.97 -2.28 15.85
CA ARG A 35 5.66 -1.68 16.14
C ARG A 35 5.63 -0.17 15.92
N HIS A 36 6.69 0.53 16.32
CA HIS A 36 6.78 1.97 16.12
C HIS A 36 7.02 2.34 14.65
N SER A 37 7.86 1.60 13.92
CA SER A 37 8.19 1.93 12.52
C SER A 37 7.09 1.56 11.53
N MET A 38 6.42 0.43 11.71
CA MET A 38 5.41 -0.09 10.78
C MET A 38 3.96 0.17 11.22
N GLY A 39 3.72 0.62 12.46
CA GLY A 39 2.36 0.84 12.99
C GLY A 39 1.51 -0.43 12.93
N ASP A 40 0.30 -0.34 12.40
CA ASP A 40 -0.64 -1.47 12.28
C ASP A 40 -0.07 -2.64 11.45
N ALA A 41 0.79 -2.34 10.47
CA ALA A 41 1.43 -3.37 9.65
C ALA A 41 2.42 -4.24 10.46
N ALA A 42 2.88 -3.79 11.63
CA ALA A 42 3.74 -4.57 12.51
C ALA A 42 3.05 -5.79 13.12
N SER A 43 1.72 -5.79 13.18
CA SER A 43 0.95 -6.95 13.66
C SER A 43 0.75 -8.03 12.58
N TRP A 44 1.06 -7.71 11.33
CA TRP A 44 0.89 -8.61 10.20
C TRP A 44 2.20 -9.31 9.85
N SER A 45 2.32 -10.54 10.35
CA SER A 45 3.39 -11.46 9.94
C SER A 45 3.13 -12.02 8.54
N VAL A 46 4.13 -12.69 7.96
CA VAL A 46 3.99 -13.42 6.69
C VAL A 46 2.86 -14.46 6.78
N ASP A 47 2.79 -15.17 7.91
CA ASP A 47 1.74 -16.17 8.15
C ASP A 47 0.35 -15.52 8.17
N THR A 48 0.23 -14.34 8.78
CA THR A 48 -1.02 -13.58 8.80
C THR A 48 -1.48 -13.20 7.39
N HIS A 49 -0.55 -12.81 6.50
CA HIS A 49 -0.87 -12.51 5.10
C HIS A 49 -1.33 -13.74 4.33
N ILE A 50 -0.67 -14.88 4.54
CA ILE A 50 -1.02 -16.15 3.89
C ILE A 50 -2.41 -16.61 4.36
N LEU A 51 -2.68 -16.55 5.67
CA LEU A 51 -3.97 -16.90 6.24
C LEU A 51 -5.10 -16.00 5.71
N ALA A 52 -4.84 -14.69 5.59
CA ALA A 52 -5.80 -13.77 4.98
C ALA A 52 -6.07 -14.13 3.51
N GLY A 53 -5.03 -14.46 2.73
CA GLY A 53 -5.19 -14.91 1.35
C GLY A 53 -5.96 -16.23 1.22
N LEU A 54 -5.70 -17.18 2.12
CA LEU A 54 -6.44 -18.44 2.20
C LEU A 54 -7.92 -18.18 2.50
N LEU A 55 -8.22 -17.31 3.46
CA LEU A 55 -9.59 -16.94 3.81
C LEU A 55 -10.32 -16.31 2.60
N ASP A 56 -9.67 -15.37 1.91
CA ASP A 56 -10.22 -14.73 0.71
C ASP A 56 -10.53 -15.77 -0.38
N GLY A 57 -9.62 -16.73 -0.59
CA GLY A 57 -9.78 -17.81 -1.56
C GLY A 57 -10.91 -18.77 -1.21
N VAL A 58 -11.00 -19.20 0.05
CA VAL A 58 -12.08 -20.09 0.54
C VAL A 58 -13.44 -19.41 0.42
N ASN A 59 -13.54 -18.14 0.81
CA ASN A 59 -14.79 -17.38 0.66
C ASN A 59 -15.19 -17.25 -0.82
N GLY A 60 -14.23 -17.00 -1.70
CA GLY A 60 -14.46 -17.00 -3.15
C GLY A 60 -14.96 -18.34 -3.65
N LEU A 61 -14.35 -19.45 -3.21
CA LEU A 61 -14.73 -20.81 -3.60
C LEU A 61 -16.15 -21.17 -3.13
N LEU A 62 -16.50 -20.81 -1.90
CA LEU A 62 -17.85 -21.01 -1.35
C LEU A 62 -18.91 -20.21 -2.12
N TRP A 63 -18.59 -18.97 -2.51
CA TRP A 63 -19.47 -18.16 -3.34
C TRP A 63 -19.64 -18.72 -4.76
N GLN A 64 -18.58 -19.26 -5.35
CA GLN A 64 -18.69 -19.98 -6.63
C GLN A 64 -19.54 -21.24 -6.47
N GLY A 65 -19.33 -22.00 -5.38
CA GLY A 65 -20.09 -23.20 -5.05
C GLY A 65 -21.57 -22.94 -4.79
N SER A 66 -21.96 -21.76 -4.31
CA SER A 66 -23.36 -21.34 -4.19
C SER A 66 -24.00 -20.90 -5.51
N GLY A 67 -23.28 -21.06 -6.63
CA GLY A 67 -23.70 -20.65 -7.97
C GLY A 67 -23.66 -19.13 -8.15
N GLY A 68 -22.82 -18.42 -7.40
CA GLY A 68 -22.72 -16.95 -7.45
C GLY A 68 -23.95 -16.23 -6.91
N LYS A 69 -24.85 -16.94 -6.19
CA LYS A 69 -26.03 -16.35 -5.58
C LYS A 69 -25.63 -15.63 -4.29
N GLY A 70 -25.83 -14.31 -4.27
CA GLY A 70 -25.51 -13.44 -3.14
C GLY A 70 -24.36 -12.47 -3.43
N GLY A 71 -24.09 -11.57 -2.48
CA GLY A 71 -23.01 -10.60 -2.60
C GLY A 71 -21.64 -11.29 -2.68
N LYS A 72 -20.81 -10.89 -3.64
CA LYS A 72 -19.43 -11.37 -3.75
C LYS A 72 -18.66 -10.99 -2.47
N PRO A 73 -17.97 -11.93 -1.81
CA PRO A 73 -17.22 -11.64 -0.59
C PRO A 73 -16.14 -10.60 -0.88
N LYS A 74 -16.07 -9.58 -0.02
CA LYS A 74 -15.01 -8.57 -0.08
C LYS A 74 -13.74 -9.17 0.55
N PRO A 75 -12.55 -8.99 -0.07
CA PRO A 75 -11.30 -9.42 0.53
C PRO A 75 -11.06 -8.76 1.89
N MET A 76 -10.37 -9.47 2.78
CA MET A 76 -9.92 -8.90 4.05
C MET A 76 -9.04 -7.68 3.81
N GLN A 77 -9.29 -6.58 4.54
CA GLN A 77 -8.47 -5.38 4.43
C GLN A 77 -7.07 -5.66 5.00
N ARG A 78 -6.07 -5.58 4.13
CA ARG A 78 -4.65 -5.74 4.49
C ARG A 78 -4.05 -4.37 4.80
N PRO A 79 -3.27 -4.21 5.88
CA PRO A 79 -2.52 -2.99 6.12
C PRO A 79 -1.38 -2.92 5.11
N THR A 80 -1.59 -2.16 4.04
CA THR A 80 -0.50 -1.81 3.12
C THR A 80 0.32 -0.70 3.75
N MET A 81 1.65 -0.82 3.71
CA MET A 81 2.51 0.35 3.90
C MET A 81 2.19 1.33 2.77
N GLY A 82 1.48 2.39 3.09
CA GLY A 82 0.87 3.28 2.12
C GLY A 82 -0.63 3.07 2.05
N LYS A 83 -1.35 4.02 2.63
CA LYS A 83 -2.79 4.18 2.40
C LYS A 83 -2.98 4.40 0.89
N THR A 84 -3.31 3.36 0.12
CA THR A 84 -4.30 3.57 -0.93
C THR A 84 -5.58 3.82 -0.17
N ALA A 85 -5.85 5.10 0.10
CA ALA A 85 -7.13 5.56 0.57
C ALA A 85 -8.18 4.84 -0.29
N GLN A 86 -9.01 4.04 0.37
CA GLN A 86 -10.23 3.54 -0.23
C GLN A 86 -10.88 4.77 -0.88
N ALA A 87 -11.00 4.77 -2.22
CA ALA A 87 -11.59 5.89 -2.93
C ALA A 87 -12.90 6.20 -2.21
N PRO A 88 -13.11 7.43 -1.72
CA PRO A 88 -14.30 7.74 -0.96
C PRO A 88 -15.51 7.33 -1.79
N GLU A 89 -16.37 6.47 -1.23
CA GLU A 89 -17.69 6.18 -1.80
C GLU A 89 -18.53 7.46 -1.66
N GLY A 90 -18.29 8.40 -2.57
CA GLY A 90 -18.88 9.72 -2.63
C GLY A 90 -18.67 10.25 -4.05
N LYS A 91 -19.73 10.81 -4.64
CA LYS A 91 -19.70 11.36 -6.00
C LYS A 91 -18.41 12.16 -6.22
N PRO A 92 -17.67 11.94 -7.33
CA PRO A 92 -16.46 12.71 -7.59
C PRO A 92 -16.82 14.19 -7.48
N ALA A 93 -15.99 14.94 -6.75
CA ALA A 93 -16.14 16.39 -6.66
C ALA A 93 -16.26 16.96 -8.10
N PRO A 94 -17.12 17.98 -8.33
CA PRO A 94 -17.25 18.59 -9.64
C PRO A 94 -15.86 19.05 -10.07
N VAL A 95 -15.37 18.44 -11.15
CA VAL A 95 -14.04 18.73 -11.68
C VAL A 95 -14.12 20.10 -12.37
N PRO A 96 -13.17 21.02 -12.16
CA PRO A 96 -13.15 22.29 -12.88
C PRO A 96 -13.04 22.02 -14.40
N GLU A 97 -14.01 22.53 -15.14
CA GLU A 97 -14.23 22.32 -16.58
C GLU A 97 -13.61 23.46 -17.43
N GLY A 98 -12.60 24.14 -16.89
CA GLY A 98 -11.91 25.24 -17.58
C GLY A 98 -10.98 24.75 -18.68
N ASP A 99 -10.80 25.56 -19.72
CA ASP A 99 -9.84 25.36 -20.80
C ASP A 99 -8.41 25.59 -20.27
N PRO A 100 -7.53 24.57 -20.25
CA PRO A 100 -6.17 24.69 -19.72
C PRO A 100 -5.26 25.61 -20.54
N PHE A 101 -5.72 26.11 -21.70
CA PHE A 101 -4.97 27.03 -22.55
C PHE A 101 -5.31 28.51 -22.35
N LYS A 102 -6.23 28.83 -21.43
CA LYS A 102 -6.58 30.21 -21.08
C LYS A 102 -6.07 30.55 -19.69
N ASP A 103 -5.35 31.67 -19.58
CA ASP A 103 -4.77 32.13 -18.32
C ASP A 103 -5.82 32.42 -17.22
N ASP A 104 -7.07 32.66 -17.62
CA ASP A 104 -8.18 32.99 -16.72
C ASP A 104 -8.95 31.74 -16.22
N GLU A 105 -8.62 30.55 -16.71
CA GLU A 105 -9.33 29.30 -16.43
C GLU A 105 -8.39 28.22 -15.86
N SER A 106 -8.75 27.59 -14.73
CA SER A 106 -7.97 26.50 -14.14
C SER A 106 -8.35 25.15 -14.76
N GLY A 107 -7.94 24.91 -16.00
CA GLY A 107 -8.12 23.61 -16.65
C GLY A 107 -7.16 22.54 -16.15
N VAL A 108 -7.54 21.26 -16.30
CA VAL A 108 -6.68 20.10 -15.98
C VAL A 108 -6.47 19.29 -17.24
N PHE A 109 -5.21 19.02 -17.60
CA PHE A 109 -4.90 18.14 -18.73
C PHE A 109 -5.40 16.72 -18.46
N ARG A 110 -6.27 16.21 -19.33
CA ARG A 110 -6.64 14.80 -19.37
C ARG A 110 -6.01 14.16 -20.58
N GLY A 111 -5.31 13.04 -20.37
CA GLY A 111 -4.99 12.13 -21.46
C GLY A 111 -6.25 11.34 -21.80
N GLU A 112 -6.88 11.64 -22.93
CA GLU A 112 -7.89 10.75 -23.49
C GLU A 112 -7.18 9.57 -24.17
N MET A 113 -7.69 8.35 -23.96
CA MET A 113 -7.14 7.19 -24.65
C MET A 113 -7.52 7.27 -26.13
N THR A 114 -6.59 7.74 -26.95
CA THR A 114 -6.76 7.71 -28.41
C THR A 114 -6.67 6.26 -28.88
N PRO A 115 -7.69 5.73 -29.58
CA PRO A 115 -7.61 4.40 -30.18
C PRO A 115 -6.47 4.35 -31.21
N LEU A 116 -5.80 3.20 -31.30
CA LEU A 116 -4.57 3.02 -32.07
C LEU A 116 -4.69 3.43 -33.55
N GLY A 117 -5.91 3.32 -34.12
CA GLY A 117 -6.19 3.74 -35.50
C GLY A 117 -6.06 5.25 -35.71
N GLU A 118 -6.59 6.04 -34.78
CA GLU A 118 -6.54 7.52 -34.82
C GLU A 118 -5.10 8.00 -34.56
N LEU A 119 -4.37 7.30 -33.69
CA LEU A 119 -2.94 7.51 -33.44
C LEU A 119 -2.09 7.26 -34.69
N ASN A 120 -2.40 6.21 -35.45
CA ASN A 120 -1.69 5.89 -36.69
C ASN A 120 -2.00 6.89 -37.83
N GLU A 121 -3.22 7.41 -37.90
CA GLU A 121 -3.61 8.45 -38.85
C GLU A 121 -2.84 9.75 -38.55
N TRP A 122 -2.74 10.15 -37.28
CA TRP A 122 -1.96 11.32 -36.88
C TRP A 122 -0.46 11.18 -37.16
N LEU A 123 0.08 9.96 -37.07
CA LEU A 123 1.48 9.67 -37.34
C LEU A 123 1.77 9.46 -38.84
N GLY A 124 0.74 9.45 -39.70
CA GLY A 124 0.88 9.24 -41.15
C GLY A 124 1.36 7.84 -41.50
N TRP A 125 1.02 6.84 -40.69
CA TRP A 125 1.48 5.44 -40.85
C TRP A 125 0.46 4.56 -41.60
N VAL A 126 -0.61 5.15 -42.12
CA VAL A 126 -1.63 4.49 -42.94
C VAL A 126 -1.80 5.35 -44.20
N ASP A 127 -1.59 4.75 -45.38
CA ASP A 127 -2.00 5.30 -46.68
C ASP A 127 -3.52 5.23 -46.85
#